data_AF-A0A4P5PAN2-F1
#
_entry.id   AF-A0A4P5PAN2-F1
#
_cell.length_a   1.000
_cell.length_b   1.000
_cell.length_c   1.000
_cell.angle_alpha   90.00
_cell.angle_beta   90.00
_cell.angle_gamma   90.00
#
_symmetry.space_group_name_H-M   'P 1'
#
loop_
_entity.id
_entity.type
_entity.pdbx_description
1 polymer ?
#
loop_
_entity_poly.entity_id
_entity_poly.type
_entity_poly.pdbx_seq_one_letter_code
_entity_poly.pdbx_strand_id
1 'polypeptide(L)'
;MKKKISREEVSNLLITDKFFSKGRTGLKIWQTFIALLGWAGVLLPFAWLLFPIFLPEFAEGRRLVDYASVDSYFLFILFFLAIVFILRVVSYLYLTLMNNRQFKHSLQKETLHDEVKLDKRKQLLEQEYTDRFGDKAFRESVRYYSVKPEQNLDKDFVRDLYKDGGVEL
;
A
#
# COMPACT_ATOMS: atom_id res chain seq x y z
N MET A 1 29.78 -10.66 -2.23
CA MET A 1 28.78 -11.22 -3.17
C MET A 1 27.39 -11.04 -2.58
N LYS A 2 26.49 -10.28 -3.23
CA LYS A 2 25.09 -10.18 -2.79
C LYS A 2 24.41 -11.52 -3.07
N LYS A 3 23.85 -12.15 -2.03
CA LYS A 3 23.15 -13.45 -2.11
C LYS A 3 21.98 -13.28 -3.08
N LYS A 4 21.90 -14.08 -4.15
CA LYS A 4 20.73 -14.11 -5.04
C LYS A 4 19.60 -14.81 -4.29
N ILE A 5 18.67 -14.02 -3.76
CA ILE A 5 17.49 -14.52 -3.04
C ILE A 5 16.44 -14.91 -4.09
N SER A 6 15.80 -16.07 -3.92
CA SER A 6 14.73 -16.55 -4.82
C SER A 6 13.50 -15.65 -4.73
N ARG A 7 12.71 -15.53 -5.81
CA ARG A 7 11.43 -14.78 -5.79
C ARG A 7 10.48 -15.31 -4.72
N GLU A 8 10.49 -16.62 -4.45
CA GLU A 8 9.67 -17.24 -3.39
C GLU A 8 10.17 -16.85 -1.99
N GLU A 9 11.48 -16.77 -1.78
CA GLU A 9 12.06 -16.31 -0.51
C GLU A 9 11.72 -14.84 -0.28
N VAL A 10 11.85 -13.98 -1.30
CA VAL A 10 11.48 -12.56 -1.21
C VAL A 10 9.98 -12.40 -0.92
N SER A 11 9.12 -13.18 -1.56
CA SER A 11 7.67 -13.17 -1.30
C SER A 11 7.34 -13.55 0.14
N ASN A 12 7.99 -14.58 0.68
CA ASN A 12 7.79 -15.00 2.07
C ASN A 12 8.33 -14.00 3.09
N LEU A 13 9.37 -13.25 2.73
CA LEU A 13 10.02 -12.29 3.63
C LEU A 13 9.31 -10.93 3.67
N LEU A 14 8.70 -10.51 2.55
CA LEU A 14 8.11 -9.17 2.41
C LEU A 14 6.59 -9.11 2.64
N ILE A 15 5.84 -10.21 2.50
CA ILE A 15 4.37 -10.12 2.36
C ILE A 15 3.59 -11.05 3.31
N THR A 16 4.19 -12.10 3.87
CA THR A 16 3.40 -13.13 4.56
C THR A 16 3.36 -12.93 6.08
N ASP A 17 2.29 -12.30 6.59
CA ASP A 17 1.99 -12.34 8.03
C ASP A 17 1.86 -13.80 8.50
N LYS A 18 2.40 -14.07 9.69
CA LYS A 18 2.30 -15.35 10.39
C LYS A 18 0.84 -15.78 10.57
N PHE A 19 -0.10 -14.85 10.71
CA PHE A 19 -1.53 -15.17 10.76
C PHE A 19 -2.02 -15.85 9.47
N PHE A 20 -1.61 -15.40 8.28
CA PHE A 20 -2.07 -15.96 7.00
C PHE A 20 -1.27 -17.18 6.52
N SER A 21 -0.17 -17.52 7.20
CA SER A 21 0.66 -18.66 6.85
C SER A 21 -0.07 -20.02 6.97
N LYS A 22 0.31 -20.99 6.12
CA LYS A 22 -0.22 -22.35 6.14
C LYS A 22 0.35 -23.13 7.33
N GLY A 23 -0.50 -23.89 8.04
CA GLY A 23 -0.07 -24.77 9.15
C GLY A 23 -0.11 -24.19 10.57
N ARG A 24 -0.45 -22.90 10.75
CA ARG A 24 -0.50 -22.25 12.09
C ARG A 24 -1.92 -21.99 12.58
N THR A 25 -2.72 -23.05 12.76
CA THR A 25 -4.12 -22.96 13.19
C THR A 25 -4.28 -22.40 14.62
N GLY A 26 -3.40 -22.77 15.56
CA GLY A 26 -3.46 -22.26 16.93
C GLY A 26 -3.25 -20.75 17.04
N LEU A 27 -2.29 -20.21 16.29
CA LEU A 27 -2.05 -18.76 16.23
C LEU A 27 -3.27 -18.02 15.67
N LYS A 28 -3.90 -18.58 14.62
CA LYS A 28 -5.10 -18.01 14.02
C LYS A 28 -6.25 -17.92 15.03
N ILE A 29 -6.52 -19.01 15.75
CA ILE A 29 -7.60 -19.04 16.74
C ILE A 29 -7.34 -18.03 17.85
N TRP A 30 -6.11 -17.99 18.38
CA TRP A 30 -5.74 -17.08 19.46
C TRP A 30 -5.86 -15.61 19.05
N GLN A 31 -5.32 -15.25 17.88
CA GLN A 31 -5.40 -13.88 17.37
C GLN A 31 -6.84 -13.47 17.04
N THR A 32 -7.64 -14.39 16.49
CA THR A 32 -9.08 -14.15 16.24
C THR A 32 -9.84 -13.94 17.55
N PHE A 33 -9.56 -14.74 18.58
CA PHE A 33 -10.18 -14.59 19.89
C PHE A 33 -9.84 -13.26 20.55
N ILE A 34 -8.56 -12.86 20.54
CA ILE A 34 -8.15 -11.54 21.05
C ILE A 34 -8.84 -10.42 20.26
N ALA A 35 -8.93 -10.53 18.93
CA ALA A 35 -9.63 -9.55 18.11
C ALA A 35 -11.12 -9.45 18.49
N LEU A 36 -11.80 -10.57 18.69
CA LEU A 36 -13.19 -10.61 19.13
C LEU A 36 -13.35 -10.01 20.53
N LEU A 37 -12.44 -10.28 21.48
CA LEU A 37 -12.43 -9.64 22.80
C LEU A 37 -12.24 -8.13 22.70
N GLY A 38 -11.34 -7.67 21.83
CA GLY A 38 -11.15 -6.24 21.57
C GLY A 38 -12.44 -5.58 21.05
N TRP A 39 -13.10 -6.20 20.08
CA TRP A 39 -14.39 -5.74 19.58
C TRP A 39 -15.49 -5.77 20.64
N ALA A 40 -15.54 -6.80 21.49
CA ALA A 40 -16.46 -6.85 22.61
C ALA A 40 -16.22 -5.68 23.58
N GLY A 41 -14.96 -5.37 23.91
CA GLY A 41 -14.62 -4.21 24.75
C GLY A 41 -15.06 -2.87 24.14
N VAL A 42 -15.02 -2.74 22.81
CA VAL A 42 -15.53 -1.55 22.11
C VAL A 42 -17.05 -1.51 22.10
N LEU A 43 -17.73 -2.63 21.82
CA LEU A 43 -19.18 -2.68 21.61
C LEU A 43 -20.00 -2.73 22.91
N LEU A 44 -19.47 -3.35 23.97
CA LEU A 44 -20.17 -3.56 25.24
C LEU A 44 -20.67 -2.24 25.88
N PRO A 45 -19.87 -1.15 25.96
CA PRO A 45 -20.35 0.12 26.50
C PRO A 45 -21.54 0.69 25.72
N PHE A 46 -21.54 0.57 24.38
CA PHE A 46 -22.67 1.03 23.56
C PHE A 46 -23.89 0.13 23.73
N ALA A 47 -23.70 -1.19 23.75
CA ALA A 47 -24.78 -2.13 24.00
C ALA A 47 -25.43 -1.89 25.37
N TRP A 48 -24.64 -1.60 26.41
CA TRP A 48 -25.12 -1.26 27.74
C TRP A 48 -25.94 0.03 27.76
N LEU A 49 -25.49 1.07 27.05
CA LEU A 49 -26.21 2.35 26.94
C LEU A 49 -27.52 2.21 26.14
N LEU A 50 -27.54 1.38 25.11
CA LEU A 50 -28.71 1.16 24.27
C LEU A 50 -29.72 0.17 24.88
N PHE A 51 -29.28 -0.70 25.79
CA PHE A 51 -30.12 -1.71 26.44
C PHE A 51 -31.42 -1.15 27.04
N PRO A 52 -31.42 -0.07 27.86
CA PRO A 52 -32.65 0.49 28.44
C PRO A 52 -33.57 1.17 27.40
N ILE A 53 -33.06 1.49 26.20
CA ILE A 53 -33.84 2.09 25.11
C ILE A 53 -34.59 0.99 24.33
N PHE A 54 -33.94 -0.15 24.08
CA PHE A 54 -34.53 -1.24 23.30
C PHE A 54 -35.37 -2.23 24.13
N LEU A 55 -35.08 -2.38 25.43
CA LEU A 55 -35.82 -3.27 26.35
C LEU A 55 -36.22 -2.55 27.64
N PRO A 56 -37.15 -1.57 27.57
CA PRO A 56 -37.52 -0.74 28.72
C PRO A 56 -38.16 -1.54 29.86
N GLU A 57 -39.05 -2.48 29.56
CA GLU A 57 -39.76 -3.30 30.57
C GLU A 57 -38.81 -4.15 31.43
N PHE A 58 -37.71 -4.65 30.83
CA PHE A 58 -36.68 -5.41 31.56
C PHE A 58 -35.74 -4.53 32.37
N ALA A 59 -35.50 -3.30 31.91
CA ALA A 59 -34.64 -2.33 32.60
C ALA A 59 -35.34 -1.74 33.84
N GLU A 60 -36.63 -1.42 33.73
CA GLU A 60 -37.45 -0.92 34.85
C GLU A 60 -37.67 -1.99 35.93
N GLY A 61 -37.99 -3.23 35.53
CA GLY A 61 -38.26 -4.33 36.47
C GLY A 61 -37.07 -4.72 37.36
N ARG A 62 -35.84 -4.35 36.98
CA ARG A 62 -34.63 -4.62 37.75
C ARG A 62 -33.92 -3.37 38.30
N ARG A 63 -34.51 -2.17 38.14
CA ARG A 63 -33.90 -0.87 38.51
C ARG A 63 -32.43 -0.76 38.07
N LEU A 64 -32.11 -1.25 36.87
CA LEU A 64 -30.71 -1.36 36.43
C LEU A 64 -30.10 0.00 36.08
N VAL A 65 -30.93 1.00 35.76
CA VAL A 65 -30.48 2.32 35.32
C VAL A 65 -31.50 3.39 35.73
N ASP A 66 -31.04 4.47 36.38
CA ASP A 66 -31.85 5.68 36.59
C ASP A 66 -31.93 6.47 35.28
N TYR A 67 -33.10 6.47 34.64
CA TYR A 67 -33.33 7.09 33.32
C TYR A 67 -32.93 8.58 33.27
N ALA A 68 -33.10 9.32 34.37
CA ALA A 68 -32.71 10.74 34.46
C ALA A 68 -31.19 10.98 34.28
N SER A 69 -30.37 9.96 34.52
CA SER A 69 -28.92 10.04 34.36
C SER A 69 -28.43 9.65 32.95
N VAL A 70 -29.23 8.89 32.20
CA VAL A 70 -28.88 8.34 30.88
C VAL A 70 -28.67 9.46 29.86
N ASP A 71 -29.53 10.47 29.84
CA ASP A 71 -29.42 11.60 28.90
C ASP A 71 -28.12 12.38 29.10
N SER A 72 -27.72 12.58 30.36
CA SER A 72 -26.49 13.31 30.70
C SER A 72 -25.24 12.53 30.30
N TYR A 73 -25.21 11.22 30.55
CA TYR A 73 -24.09 10.37 30.14
C TYR A 73 -24.01 10.21 28.63
N PHE A 74 -25.14 10.11 27.95
CA PHE A 74 -25.20 10.02 26.50
C PHE A 74 -24.65 11.29 25.84
N LEU A 75 -25.09 12.47 26.29
CA LEU A 75 -24.57 13.75 25.80
C LEU A 75 -23.08 13.93 26.09
N PHE A 76 -22.61 13.51 27.27
CA PHE A 76 -21.18 13.54 27.60
C PHE A 76 -20.36 12.67 26.65
N ILE A 77 -20.78 11.42 26.40
CA ILE A 77 -20.09 10.51 25.48
C ILE A 77 -20.11 11.05 24.05
N LEU A 78 -21.25 11.58 23.60
CA LEU A 78 -21.37 12.19 22.27
C LEU A 78 -20.39 13.37 22.11
N PHE A 79 -20.34 14.27 23.10
CA PHE A 79 -19.44 15.42 23.09
C PHE A 79 -17.97 14.98 23.15
N PHE A 80 -17.64 14.01 23.99
CA PHE A 80 -16.30 13.42 24.05
C PHE A 80 -15.87 12.82 22.71
N LEU A 81 -16.74 12.01 22.07
CA LEU A 81 -16.47 11.42 20.76
C LEU A 81 -16.34 12.49 19.67
N ALA A 82 -17.15 13.55 19.70
CA ALA A 82 -17.05 14.67 18.77
C ALA A 82 -15.68 15.38 18.88
N ILE A 83 -15.20 15.64 20.10
CA ILE A 83 -13.87 16.22 20.33
C ILE A 83 -12.78 15.29 19.80
N VAL A 84 -12.82 14.00 20.16
CA VAL A 84 -11.84 13.01 19.69
C VAL A 84 -11.84 12.93 18.17
N PHE A 85 -13.02 12.96 17.53
CA PHE A 85 -13.16 12.97 16.09
C PHE A 85 -12.51 14.22 15.45
N ILE A 86 -12.78 15.42 15.99
CA ILE A 86 -12.17 16.66 15.49
C ILE A 86 -10.64 16.60 15.63
N LEU A 87 -10.12 16.17 16.77
CA LEU A 87 -8.68 16.01 16.97
C LEU A 87 -8.07 15.00 15.98
N ARG A 88 -8.78 13.92 15.67
CA ARG A 88 -8.36 12.94 14.65
C ARG A 88 -8.35 13.54 13.25
N VAL A 89 -9.36 14.31 12.87
CA VAL A 89 -9.41 14.98 11.56
C VAL A 89 -8.27 15.98 11.43
N VAL A 90 -8.07 16.84 12.44
CA VAL A 90 -7.01 17.85 12.43
C VAL A 90 -5.62 17.20 12.36
N SER A 91 -5.37 16.17 13.18
CA SER A 91 -4.08 15.45 13.15
C SER A 91 -3.85 14.74 11.83
N TYR A 92 -4.89 14.11 11.24
CA TYR A 92 -4.78 13.47 9.94
C TYR A 92 -4.44 14.48 8.84
N LEU A 93 -5.19 15.59 8.75
CA LEU A 93 -4.91 16.66 7.78
C LEU A 93 -3.51 17.23 7.94
N TYR A 94 -3.08 17.48 9.19
CA TYR A 94 -1.73 17.96 9.47
C TYR A 94 -0.65 16.98 8.98
N LEU A 95 -0.78 15.69 9.31
CA LEU A 95 0.16 14.66 8.88
C LEU A 95 0.18 14.49 7.36
N THR A 96 -0.98 14.52 6.70
CA THR A 96 -1.07 14.44 5.24
C THR A 96 -0.39 15.63 4.58
N LEU A 97 -0.62 16.85 5.07
CA LEU A 97 0.04 18.04 4.55
C LEU A 97 1.56 17.99 4.74
N MET A 98 2.01 17.57 5.93
CA MET A 98 3.44 17.42 6.21
C MET A 98 4.08 16.35 5.33
N ASN A 99 3.42 15.21 5.16
CA ASN A 99 3.87 14.12 4.31
C ASN A 99 3.97 14.56 2.84
N ASN A 100 2.94 15.24 2.33
CA ASN A 100 2.94 15.74 0.95
C ASN A 100 4.03 16.80 0.72
N ARG A 101 4.27 17.67 1.71
CA ARG A 101 5.40 18.63 1.67
C ARG A 101 6.73 17.88 1.62
N GLN A 102 6.95 16.92 2.51
CA GLN A 102 8.20 16.13 2.53
C GLN A 102 8.39 15.34 1.23
N PHE A 103 7.32 14.74 0.71
CA PHE A 103 7.35 14.02 -0.56
C PHE A 103 7.78 14.92 -1.72
N LYS A 104 7.18 16.11 -1.84
CA LYS A 104 7.52 17.08 -2.88
C LYS A 104 8.94 17.62 -2.75
N HIS A 105 9.42 17.85 -1.53
CA HIS A 105 10.71 18.52 -1.31
C HIS A 105 11.90 17.57 -1.23
N SER A 106 11.72 16.34 -0.76
CA SER A 106 12.81 15.39 -0.51
C SER A 106 12.74 14.15 -1.40
N LEU A 107 11.58 13.52 -1.56
CA LEU A 107 11.47 12.23 -2.28
C LEU A 107 11.44 12.40 -3.80
N GLN A 108 10.85 13.48 -4.31
CA GLN A 108 10.78 13.73 -5.76
C GLN A 108 12.08 14.28 -6.35
N LYS A 109 13.01 14.78 -5.52
CA LYS A 109 14.28 15.35 -5.98
C LYS A 109 15.41 14.33 -6.11
N GLU A 110 15.29 13.18 -5.46
CA GLU A 110 16.23 12.09 -5.68
C GLU A 110 15.83 11.34 -6.95
N THR A 111 16.52 11.62 -8.04
CA THR A 111 16.46 10.78 -9.23
C THR A 111 16.88 9.37 -8.81
N LEU A 112 15.91 8.46 -8.65
CA LEU A 112 16.14 7.05 -8.30
C LEU A 112 17.00 6.31 -9.34
N HIS A 113 17.19 6.94 -10.50
CA HIS A 113 17.98 6.46 -11.61
C HIS A 113 19.11 7.44 -11.91
N ASP A 114 20.28 6.88 -12.22
CA ASP A 114 21.43 7.63 -12.69
C ASP A 114 21.12 8.13 -14.12
N GLU A 115 20.79 9.42 -14.24
CA GLU A 115 20.42 10.07 -15.51
C GLU A 115 21.48 9.89 -16.58
N VAL A 116 22.77 9.89 -16.21
CA VAL A 116 23.88 9.69 -17.14
C VAL A 116 23.87 8.28 -17.72
N LYS A 117 23.61 7.27 -16.87
CA LYS A 117 23.46 5.88 -17.34
C LYS A 117 22.22 5.70 -18.19
N LEU A 118 21.11 6.34 -17.84
CA LEU A 118 19.87 6.28 -18.60
C LEU A 118 20.05 6.83 -20.01
N ASP A 119 20.68 8.00 -20.14
CA ASP A 119 20.90 8.61 -21.44
C ASP A 119 21.88 7.81 -22.29
N LYS A 120 22.93 7.24 -21.69
CA LYS A 120 23.84 6.34 -22.41
C LYS A 120 23.13 5.08 -22.90
N ARG A 121 22.22 4.50 -22.12
CA ARG A 121 21.37 3.36 -22.55
C ARG A 121 20.46 3.73 -23.72
N LYS A 122 19.84 4.93 -23.69
CA LYS A 122 19.01 5.43 -24.81
C LYS A 122 19.85 5.58 -26.08
N GLN A 123 21.05 6.14 -25.99
CA GLN A 123 21.94 6.32 -27.14
C GLN A 123 22.34 4.99 -27.77
N LEU A 124 22.73 4.00 -26.96
CA LEU A 124 23.09 2.66 -27.45
C LEU A 124 21.93 1.97 -28.17
N LEU A 125 20.72 2.03 -27.60
CA LEU A 125 19.53 1.48 -28.25
C LEU A 125 19.19 2.20 -29.55
N GLU A 126 19.27 3.53 -29.55
CA GLU A 126 18.90 4.32 -30.72
C GLU A 126 19.89 4.09 -31.87
N GLN A 127 21.18 3.96 -31.58
CA GLN A 127 22.20 3.64 -32.57
C GLN A 127 21.94 2.26 -33.20
N GLU A 128 21.81 1.22 -32.39
CA GLU A 128 21.54 -0.14 -32.89
C GLU A 128 20.22 -0.25 -33.65
N TYR A 129 19.18 0.46 -33.20
CA TYR A 129 17.91 0.47 -33.91
C TYR A 129 17.97 1.27 -35.21
N THR A 130 18.77 2.32 -35.28
CA THR A 130 18.99 3.07 -36.53
C THR A 130 19.70 2.18 -37.55
N ASP A 131 20.73 1.45 -37.11
CA ASP A 131 21.48 0.53 -37.97
C ASP A 131 20.62 -0.64 -38.47
N ARG A 132 19.76 -1.20 -37.61
CA ARG A 132 18.91 -2.36 -37.94
C ARG A 132 17.64 -2.00 -38.69
N PHE A 133 16.97 -0.93 -38.29
CA PHE A 133 15.59 -0.62 -38.71
C PHE A 133 15.46 0.73 -39.42
N GLY A 134 16.55 1.50 -39.53
CA GLY A 134 16.58 2.83 -40.12
C GLY A 134 16.23 3.94 -39.13
N ASP A 135 16.33 5.18 -39.61
CA ASP A 135 16.12 6.38 -38.81
C ASP A 135 14.76 6.40 -38.08
N LYS A 136 14.75 7.01 -36.90
CA LYS A 136 13.53 7.19 -36.10
C LYS A 136 12.35 7.77 -36.89
N ALA A 137 12.61 8.81 -37.68
CA ALA A 137 11.58 9.45 -38.49
C ALA A 137 10.95 8.49 -39.51
N PHE A 138 11.76 7.61 -40.11
CA PHE A 138 11.25 6.56 -40.99
C PHE A 138 10.40 5.55 -40.22
N ARG A 139 10.90 5.05 -39.08
CA ARG A 139 10.19 4.09 -38.22
C ARG A 139 8.83 4.61 -37.75
N GLU A 140 8.72 5.89 -37.42
CA GLU A 140 7.48 6.53 -36.97
C GLU A 140 6.51 6.83 -38.13
N SER A 141 7.00 6.93 -39.37
CA SER A 141 6.18 7.24 -40.56
C SER A 141 5.43 6.03 -41.14
N VAL A 142 5.91 4.81 -40.89
CA VAL A 142 5.42 3.58 -41.52
C VAL A 142 4.47 2.84 -40.58
N ARG A 143 3.27 2.48 -41.06
CA ARG A 143 2.29 1.71 -40.27
C ARG A 143 2.52 0.20 -40.25
N TYR A 144 3.15 -0.33 -41.31
CA TYR A 144 3.40 -1.76 -41.46
C TYR A 144 4.83 -2.00 -41.92
N TYR A 145 5.60 -2.72 -41.11
CA TYR A 145 6.99 -3.08 -41.40
C TYR A 145 7.15 -4.59 -41.31
N SER A 146 7.70 -5.21 -42.36
CA SER A 146 8.04 -6.62 -42.36
C SER A 146 9.49 -6.79 -41.93
N VAL A 147 9.71 -7.40 -40.77
CA VAL A 147 11.04 -7.63 -40.20
C VAL A 147 11.68 -8.82 -40.89
N LYS A 148 12.87 -8.62 -41.49
CA LYS A 148 13.64 -9.72 -42.06
C LYS A 148 14.17 -10.63 -40.92
N PRO A 149 14.37 -11.93 -41.16
CA PRO A 149 14.90 -12.84 -40.13
C PRO A 149 16.20 -12.35 -39.47
N GLU A 150 17.08 -11.73 -40.24
CA GLU A 150 18.36 -11.18 -39.78
C GLU A 150 18.23 -9.96 -38.85
N GLN A 151 17.10 -9.26 -38.92
CA GLN A 151 16.82 -8.07 -38.10
C GLN A 151 16.10 -8.44 -36.78
N ASN A 152 15.83 -9.72 -36.55
CA ASN A 152 15.14 -10.17 -35.34
C ASN A 152 16.03 -9.99 -34.10
N LEU A 153 15.41 -9.64 -32.97
CA LEU A 153 16.12 -9.42 -31.71
C LEU A 153 16.24 -10.75 -30.96
N ASP A 154 17.46 -11.07 -30.50
CA ASP A 154 17.67 -12.22 -29.63
C ASP A 154 17.14 -11.96 -28.20
N LYS A 155 16.88 -13.01 -27.43
CA LYS A 155 16.32 -12.95 -26.07
C LYS A 155 17.11 -12.05 -25.13
N ASP A 156 18.43 -12.07 -25.24
CA ASP A 156 19.34 -11.34 -24.35
C ASP A 156 19.94 -10.08 -24.99
N PHE A 157 19.48 -9.71 -26.20
CA PHE A 157 20.02 -8.59 -27.00
C PHE A 157 20.24 -7.31 -26.19
N VAL A 158 19.20 -6.83 -25.48
CA VAL A 158 19.27 -5.56 -24.74
C VAL A 158 20.27 -5.64 -23.57
N ARG A 159 20.34 -6.79 -22.89
CA ARG A 159 21.28 -6.99 -21.78
C ARG A 159 22.71 -6.99 -22.29
N ASP A 160 22.95 -7.65 -23.41
CA ASP A 160 24.30 -7.80 -23.95
C ASP A 160 24.76 -6.49 -24.60
N LEU A 161 23.89 -5.77 -25.31
CA LEU A 161 24.14 -4.40 -25.79
C LEU A 161 24.56 -3.44 -24.66
N TYR A 162 23.87 -3.50 -23.53
CA TYR A 162 24.19 -2.67 -22.38
C TYR A 162 25.50 -3.07 -21.69
N LYS A 163 25.84 -4.35 -21.66
CA LYS A 163 27.15 -4.81 -21.17
C LYS A 163 28.28 -4.33 -22.09
N ASP A 164 28.12 -4.47 -23.39
CA ASP A 164 29.11 -4.06 -24.40
C ASP A 164 29.32 -2.54 -24.36
N GLY A 165 28.24 -1.78 -24.14
CA GLY A 165 28.30 -0.34 -23.92
C GLY A 165 28.79 0.10 -22.54
N GLY A 166 29.12 -0.83 -21.64
CA GLY A 166 29.63 -0.55 -20.30
C GLY A 166 28.61 0.05 -19.33
N VAL A 167 27.32 -0.28 -19.48
CA VAL A 167 26.22 0.19 -18.62
C VAL A 167 25.35 -0.99 -18.17
N GLU A 168 25.81 -1.75 -17.17
CA GLU A 168 25.06 -2.91 -16.62
C GLU A 168 23.64 -2.54 -16.16
N LEU A 169 22.70 -3.49 -16.28
CA LEU A 169 21.26 -3.35 -15.93
C LEU A 169 21.02 -3.07 -14.46
#